data_AF-A0A2U8WXP9-F1
#
_entry.id   AF-A0A2U8WXP9-F1
#
_cell.length_a   1.000
_cell.length_b   1.000
_cell.length_c   1.000
_cell.angle_alpha   90.00
_cell.angle_beta   90.00
_cell.angle_gamma   90.00
#
_symmetry.space_group_name_H-M   'P 1'
#
loop_
_entity.id
_entity.type
_entity.pdbx_description
1 polymer ?
#
loop_
_entity_poly.entity_id
_entity_poly.type
_entity_poly.pdbx_seq_one_letter_code
_entity_poly.pdbx_strand_id
1 'polypeptide(L)'
;MQSVVTQAQSNATPNLPKLQGTRALATAGEATATGKSIYDVSMGKTLAGTAAAATSSTPGVVGINTSNANQMQLSAGFTTYKFDIGSTDTVSDLVSNINKSGIATATIDVQGQLQITGTGSDTLTVGLGKTASGAFAVDGTETAKLTGGATPSAAGGTSAQRSALVGQFNALRTQLDQAARDAGFNGTNLLAGDSLSIAFNEKTGAAKSKLDIQGTSLSSSALGIGEFKDSATAQSGADIGIQNNADLTKAADALSNALANLKSISSTFGSNLSTVQNRQNFTKEMINVLTTGAANLTNADMNEEAANSQALSTRQSLAVSSLSLASQASQGILQLLR
;
A
#
# COMPACT_ATOMS: atom_id res chain seq x y z
N MET A 1 -6.40 -3.39 9.15
CA MET A 1 -5.04 -3.94 8.92
C MET A 1 -3.95 -3.00 9.40
N GLN A 2 -3.85 -1.75 8.92
CA GLN A 2 -2.79 -0.81 9.35
C GLN A 2 -2.70 -0.62 10.87
N SER A 3 -3.85 -0.47 11.55
CA SER A 3 -3.91 -0.38 13.01
C SER A 3 -3.35 -1.63 13.71
N VAL A 4 -3.60 -2.83 13.16
CA VAL A 4 -3.06 -4.09 13.69
C VAL A 4 -1.53 -4.14 13.54
N VAL A 5 -0.99 -3.63 12.42
CA VAL A 5 0.46 -3.48 12.20
C VAL A 5 1.06 -2.53 13.23
N THR A 6 0.47 -1.34 13.42
CA THR A 6 0.97 -0.34 14.38
C THR A 6 0.90 -0.85 15.82
N GLN A 7 -0.17 -1.56 16.19
CA GLN A 7 -0.28 -2.19 17.50
C GLN A 7 0.77 -3.29 17.69
N ALA A 8 1.04 -4.08 16.65
CA ALA A 8 2.11 -5.06 16.67
C ALA A 8 3.47 -4.38 16.90
N GLN A 9 3.77 -3.29 16.19
CA GLN A 9 5.01 -2.52 16.36
C GLN A 9 5.15 -2.00 17.80
N SER A 10 4.10 -1.41 18.38
CA SER A 10 4.10 -0.93 19.77
C SER A 10 4.36 -2.05 20.79
N ASN A 11 3.75 -3.21 20.56
CA ASN A 11 3.94 -4.40 21.40
C ASN A 11 5.34 -5.07 21.23
N ALA A 12 6.22 -4.57 20.35
CA ALA A 12 7.56 -5.13 20.12
C ALA A 12 8.54 -4.76 21.23
N THR A 13 8.46 -3.50 21.69
CA THR A 13 9.49 -2.82 22.47
C THR A 13 9.93 -3.54 23.76
N PRO A 14 9.03 -4.21 24.52
CA PRO A 14 9.43 -4.96 25.71
C PRO A 14 10.23 -6.24 25.40
N ASN A 15 10.01 -6.86 24.24
CA ASN A 15 10.52 -8.19 23.88
C ASN A 15 11.78 -8.17 22.98
N LEU A 16 12.31 -6.98 22.71
CA LEU A 16 13.53 -6.82 21.92
C LEU A 16 14.75 -7.37 22.70
N PRO A 17 15.72 -7.98 22.02
CA PRO A 17 16.97 -8.41 22.63
C PRO A 17 17.73 -7.17 23.12
N LYS A 18 18.19 -7.23 24.38
CA LYS A 18 18.87 -6.11 25.04
C LYS A 18 20.20 -6.56 25.57
N LEU A 19 21.25 -5.80 25.28
CA LEU A 19 22.52 -5.87 25.96
C LEU A 19 22.55 -4.73 26.96
N GLN A 20 22.62 -5.08 28.24
CA GLN A 20 22.81 -4.13 29.31
C GLN A 20 24.24 -4.25 29.81
N GLY A 21 25.10 -3.28 29.50
CA GLY A 21 26.49 -3.30 29.90
C GLY A 21 26.60 -3.35 31.43
N THR A 22 27.51 -4.16 31.96
CA THR A 22 27.74 -4.25 33.42
C THR A 22 28.86 -3.33 33.87
N ARG A 23 29.67 -2.81 32.93
CA ARG A 23 30.78 -1.91 33.22
C ARG A 23 30.44 -0.48 32.86
N ALA A 24 30.65 0.42 33.82
CA ALA A 24 30.59 1.85 33.58
C ALA A 24 31.82 2.31 32.78
N LEU A 25 31.59 3.08 31.72
CA LEU A 25 32.64 3.66 30.87
C LEU A 25 33.31 4.87 31.54
N ALA A 26 32.59 5.55 32.42
CA ALA A 26 33.14 6.59 33.30
C ALA A 26 32.71 6.36 34.75
N THR A 27 33.58 6.76 35.68
CA THR A 27 33.36 6.66 37.11
C THR A 27 32.89 7.99 37.71
N ALA A 28 32.29 7.94 38.90
CA ALA A 28 31.91 9.15 39.63
C ALA A 28 33.13 10.06 39.94
N GLY A 29 34.31 9.48 40.16
CA GLY A 29 35.54 10.23 40.37
C GLY A 29 35.96 11.04 39.14
N GLU A 30 35.80 10.47 37.94
CA GLU A 30 36.07 11.17 36.68
C GLU A 30 35.04 12.28 36.39
N ALA A 31 33.77 12.05 36.73
CA ALA A 31 32.74 13.09 36.67
C ALA A 31 33.09 14.29 37.57
N THR A 32 33.53 14.04 38.81
CA THR A 32 34.01 15.10 39.71
C THR A 32 35.25 15.80 39.16
N ALA A 33 36.25 15.05 38.65
CA ALA A 33 37.50 15.60 38.15
C ALA A 33 37.33 16.47 36.87
N THR A 34 36.29 16.20 36.09
CA THR A 34 35.98 16.91 34.85
C THR A 34 34.91 18.00 35.01
N GLY A 35 34.17 17.99 36.13
CA GLY A 35 33.00 18.85 36.36
C GLY A 35 31.81 18.55 35.45
N LYS A 36 31.75 17.35 34.85
CA LYS A 36 30.69 16.91 33.91
C LYS A 36 29.88 15.75 34.49
N SER A 37 28.74 15.43 33.87
CA SER A 37 27.97 14.24 34.23
C SER A 37 28.70 12.95 33.82
N ILE A 38 28.40 11.81 34.47
CA ILE A 38 28.96 10.50 34.09
C ILE A 38 28.65 10.18 32.62
N TYR A 39 27.45 10.56 32.15
CA TYR A 39 27.03 10.40 30.76
C TYR A 39 27.94 11.16 29.80
N ASP A 40 28.20 12.45 30.06
CA ASP A 40 29.01 13.30 29.18
C ASP A 40 30.48 12.86 29.15
N VAL A 41 31.01 12.45 30.31
CA VAL A 41 32.37 11.88 30.38
C VAL A 41 32.44 10.56 29.60
N SER A 42 31.45 9.68 29.76
CA SER A 42 31.39 8.41 29.04
C SER A 42 31.34 8.62 27.53
N MET A 43 30.49 9.53 27.06
CA MET A 43 30.36 9.92 25.66
C MET A 43 31.64 10.51 25.06
N GLY A 44 32.37 11.31 25.84
CA GLY A 44 33.56 12.02 25.39
C GLY A 44 34.84 11.18 25.32
N LYS A 45 34.90 10.02 25.99
CA LYS A 45 36.09 9.16 25.97
C LYS A 45 36.37 8.64 24.55
N THR A 46 37.65 8.60 24.19
CA THR A 46 38.06 7.89 22.97
C THR A 46 38.02 6.39 23.19
N LEU A 47 37.72 5.65 22.13
CA LEU A 47 37.57 4.20 22.15
C LEU A 47 38.93 3.49 22.22
N ALA A 48 39.83 3.86 21.32
CA ALA A 48 41.10 3.19 21.07
C ALA A 48 42.27 3.80 21.84
N GLY A 49 43.19 2.95 22.31
CA GLY A 49 44.44 3.36 22.95
C GLY A 49 44.68 2.68 24.30
N THR A 50 45.65 3.20 25.07
CA THR A 50 45.87 2.75 26.45
C THR A 50 44.76 3.30 27.35
N ALA A 51 44.10 2.43 28.12
CA ALA A 51 43.04 2.84 29.04
C ALA A 51 43.53 3.96 29.98
N ALA A 52 42.78 5.06 30.04
CA ALA A 52 43.13 6.23 30.84
C ALA A 52 41.87 6.90 31.40
N ALA A 53 41.95 7.36 32.64
CA ALA A 53 40.87 8.11 33.27
C ALA A 53 40.73 9.51 32.65
N ALA A 54 39.50 10.01 32.57
CA ALA A 54 39.23 11.38 32.15
C ALA A 54 39.66 12.37 33.24
N THR A 55 40.21 13.51 32.81
CA THR A 55 40.66 14.61 33.67
C THR A 55 40.12 15.93 33.15
N SER A 56 40.29 17.03 33.89
CA SER A 56 39.89 18.38 33.43
C SER A 56 40.50 18.77 32.07
N SER A 57 41.66 18.21 31.71
CA SER A 57 42.39 18.52 30.47
C SER A 57 42.32 17.43 29.40
N THR A 58 41.91 16.20 29.72
CA THR A 58 41.89 15.08 28.77
C THR A 58 40.58 14.29 28.86
N PRO A 59 39.99 13.88 27.72
CA PRO A 59 38.70 13.19 27.71
C PRO A 59 38.74 11.76 28.26
N GLY A 60 39.91 11.16 28.47
CA GLY A 60 40.08 9.77 28.87
C GLY A 60 39.91 8.78 27.70
N VAL A 61 40.25 7.51 27.94
CA VAL A 61 40.28 6.45 26.92
C VAL A 61 39.68 5.16 27.48
N VAL A 62 38.76 4.53 26.75
CA VAL A 62 38.13 3.24 27.13
C VAL A 62 39.15 2.11 27.13
N GLY A 63 40.07 2.12 26.17
CA GLY A 63 41.24 1.26 26.16
C GLY A 63 41.20 0.10 25.17
N ILE A 64 40.46 0.22 24.07
CA ILE A 64 40.38 -0.81 23.03
C ILE A 64 41.73 -0.92 22.32
N ASN A 65 42.26 -2.15 22.22
CA ASN A 65 43.47 -2.43 21.48
C ASN A 65 43.13 -2.73 20.02
N THR A 66 43.39 -1.76 19.14
CA THR A 66 43.09 -1.83 17.70
C THR A 66 43.91 -2.87 16.95
N SER A 67 44.97 -3.42 17.55
CA SER A 67 45.69 -4.58 16.98
C SER A 67 44.84 -5.84 17.03
N ASN A 68 44.02 -5.97 18.07
CA ASN A 68 43.14 -7.11 18.34
C ASN A 68 41.73 -6.88 17.77
N ALA A 69 41.18 -5.69 17.99
CA ALA A 69 39.86 -5.31 17.49
C ALA A 69 39.84 -3.88 16.93
N ASN A 70 39.69 -3.76 15.62
CA ASN A 70 39.57 -2.48 14.91
C ASN A 70 38.17 -2.27 14.29
N GLN A 71 37.24 -3.20 14.52
CA GLN A 71 35.91 -3.21 13.95
C GLN A 71 34.88 -3.59 15.01
N MET A 72 33.71 -2.97 14.97
CA MET A 72 32.51 -3.48 15.65
C MET A 72 31.58 -4.12 14.63
N GLN A 73 31.02 -5.28 15.00
CA GLN A 73 29.97 -5.97 14.26
C GLN A 73 28.71 -6.05 15.12
N LEU A 74 27.58 -5.76 14.48
CA LEU A 74 26.24 -6.08 14.97
C LEU A 74 25.61 -7.05 13.98
N SER A 75 25.05 -8.13 14.48
CA SER A 75 24.26 -9.05 13.66
C SER A 75 22.94 -9.36 14.34
N ALA A 76 21.88 -9.42 13.52
CA ALA A 76 20.56 -9.89 13.90
C ALA A 76 20.09 -10.81 12.77
N GLY A 77 19.96 -12.10 13.09
CA GLY A 77 19.69 -13.14 12.08
C GLY A 77 20.80 -13.17 11.03
N PHE A 78 20.43 -13.02 9.76
CA PHE A 78 21.38 -12.97 8.63
C PHE A 78 21.89 -11.55 8.30
N THR A 79 21.31 -10.52 8.91
CA THR A 79 21.70 -9.14 8.64
C THR A 79 22.89 -8.79 9.52
N THR A 80 23.96 -8.31 8.89
CA THR A 80 25.19 -7.93 9.57
C THR A 80 25.55 -6.50 9.18
N TYR A 81 25.82 -5.68 10.19
CA TYR A 81 26.38 -4.34 10.04
C TYR A 81 27.76 -4.30 10.70
N LYS A 82 28.73 -3.71 10.00
CA LYS A 82 30.11 -3.54 10.49
C LYS A 82 30.55 -2.10 10.27
N PHE A 83 31.31 -1.57 11.21
CA PHE A 83 32.00 -0.30 11.06
C PHE A 83 33.38 -0.38 11.70
N ASP A 84 34.33 0.38 11.14
CA ASP A 84 35.69 0.49 11.64
C ASP A 84 35.74 1.44 12.84
N ILE A 85 36.69 1.21 13.75
CA ILE A 85 37.00 2.07 14.88
C ILE A 85 38.32 2.77 14.61
N GLY A 86 38.24 4.09 14.39
CA GLY A 86 39.36 4.99 14.26
C GLY A 86 40.03 5.32 15.60
N SER A 87 41.25 5.86 15.53
CA SER A 87 42.02 6.25 16.72
C SER A 87 41.45 7.45 17.48
N THR A 88 40.60 8.26 16.82
CA THR A 88 39.96 9.44 17.39
C THR A 88 38.49 9.22 17.72
N ASP A 89 37.94 8.06 17.37
CA ASP A 89 36.53 7.78 17.56
C ASP A 89 36.19 7.73 19.04
N THR A 90 35.08 8.38 19.38
CA THR A 90 34.58 8.47 20.75
C THR A 90 33.45 7.47 20.99
N VAL A 91 33.06 7.31 22.24
CA VAL A 91 31.85 6.53 22.58
C VAL A 91 30.61 7.18 21.94
N SER A 92 30.59 8.50 21.72
CA SER A 92 29.52 9.17 20.97
C SER A 92 29.46 8.70 19.51
N ASP A 93 30.62 8.55 18.85
CA ASP A 93 30.71 8.03 17.49
C ASP A 93 30.27 6.56 17.43
N LEU A 94 30.66 5.75 18.43
CA LEU A 94 30.19 4.37 18.59
C LEU A 94 28.66 4.30 18.63
N VAL A 95 28.04 5.05 19.53
CA VAL A 95 26.58 5.08 19.69
C VAL A 95 25.90 5.56 18.41
N SER A 96 26.46 6.57 17.75
CA SER A 96 25.95 7.09 16.48
C SER A 96 26.05 6.05 15.35
N ASN A 97 27.14 5.30 15.26
CA ASN A 97 27.32 4.24 14.27
C ASN A 97 26.40 3.05 14.54
N ILE A 98 26.19 2.66 15.80
CA ILE A 98 25.19 1.64 16.15
C ILE A 98 23.78 2.11 15.73
N ASN A 99 23.39 3.34 16.06
CA ASN A 99 22.07 3.87 15.71
C ASN A 99 21.84 4.00 14.20
N LYS A 100 22.89 4.13 13.39
CA LYS A 100 22.83 4.10 11.91
C LYS A 100 22.70 2.70 11.32
N SER A 101 22.94 1.65 12.10
CA SER A 101 22.94 0.26 11.61
C SER A 101 21.58 -0.20 11.09
N GLY A 102 20.49 0.36 11.60
CA GLY A 102 19.13 -0.15 11.39
C GLY A 102 18.83 -1.47 12.13
N ILE A 103 19.83 -2.08 12.77
CA ILE A 103 19.75 -3.38 13.45
C ILE A 103 19.58 -3.22 14.97
N ALA A 104 20.14 -2.16 15.54
CA ALA A 104 20.04 -1.87 16.97
C ALA A 104 20.09 -0.37 17.24
N THR A 105 19.60 0.01 18.41
CA THR A 105 19.79 1.33 19.00
C THR A 105 20.69 1.23 20.22
N ALA A 106 21.55 2.22 20.43
CA ALA A 106 22.45 2.30 21.57
C ALA A 106 22.25 3.60 22.35
N THR A 107 22.42 3.52 23.67
CA THR A 107 22.46 4.66 24.59
C THR A 107 23.48 4.40 25.70
N ILE A 108 23.92 5.46 26.36
CA ILE A 108 24.60 5.36 27.66
C ILE A 108 23.60 5.73 28.74
N ASP A 109 23.49 4.90 29.77
CA ASP A 109 22.60 5.19 30.90
C ASP A 109 23.23 6.17 31.90
N VAL A 110 22.48 6.49 32.95
CA VAL A 110 22.92 7.42 34.00
C VAL A 110 24.08 6.87 34.85
N GLN A 111 24.32 5.55 34.81
CA GLN A 111 25.45 4.88 35.44
C GLN A 111 26.69 4.82 34.53
N GLY A 112 26.61 5.34 33.30
CA GLY A 112 27.70 5.31 32.33
C GLY A 112 27.86 3.96 31.63
N GLN A 113 26.85 3.08 31.67
CA GLN A 113 26.88 1.77 31.04
C GLN A 113 26.29 1.83 29.63
N LEU A 114 26.89 1.06 28.71
CA LEU A 114 26.41 0.95 27.33
C LEU A 114 25.22 0.00 27.24
N GLN A 115 24.08 0.55 26.83
CA GLN A 115 22.85 -0.19 26.58
C GLN A 115 22.63 -0.29 25.07
N ILE A 116 22.39 -1.50 24.57
CA ILE A 116 22.07 -1.75 23.16
C ILE A 116 20.77 -2.53 23.09
N THR A 117 19.79 -2.01 22.37
CA THR A 117 18.50 -2.68 22.13
C THR A 117 18.38 -3.01 20.64
N GLY A 118 18.21 -4.29 20.30
CA GLY A 118 17.96 -4.69 18.91
C GLY A 118 16.64 -4.12 18.39
N THR A 119 16.53 -3.89 17.09
CA THR A 119 15.30 -3.37 16.45
C THR A 119 14.31 -4.49 16.09
N GLY A 120 14.71 -5.75 16.12
CA GLY A 120 13.88 -6.93 15.85
C GLY A 120 14.03 -8.02 16.90
N SER A 121 13.32 -9.14 16.73
CA SER A 121 13.37 -10.30 17.65
C SER A 121 14.39 -11.37 17.28
N ASP A 122 15.23 -11.15 16.26
CA ASP A 122 16.36 -12.05 16.03
C ASP A 122 17.35 -11.96 17.19
N THR A 123 18.14 -13.02 17.40
CA THR A 123 19.22 -12.96 18.38
C THR A 123 20.20 -11.88 17.96
N LEU A 124 20.31 -10.83 18.76
CA LEU A 124 21.30 -9.79 18.58
C LEU A 124 22.66 -10.34 19.03
N THR A 125 23.68 -10.16 18.21
CA THR A 125 25.07 -10.35 18.61
C THR A 125 25.81 -9.04 18.42
N VAL A 126 26.57 -8.64 19.45
CA VAL A 126 27.43 -7.46 19.41
C VAL A 126 28.83 -7.91 19.77
N GLY A 127 29.80 -7.56 18.92
CA GLY A 127 31.19 -7.92 19.13
C GLY A 127 32.15 -6.90 18.55
N LEU A 128 33.21 -6.63 19.31
CA LEU A 128 34.43 -6.02 18.79
C LEU A 128 35.33 -7.13 18.26
N GLY A 129 36.04 -6.86 17.18
CA GLY A 129 36.90 -7.85 16.55
C GLY A 129 37.68 -7.28 15.38
N LYS A 130 38.27 -8.18 14.61
CA LYS A 130 39.01 -7.85 13.39
C LYS A 130 38.63 -8.81 12.28
N THR A 131 38.54 -8.30 11.06
CA THR A 131 38.43 -9.15 9.87
C THR A 131 39.82 -9.61 9.45
N ALA A 132 40.06 -10.92 9.50
CA ALA A 132 41.27 -11.55 9.01
C ALA A 132 40.90 -12.61 7.97
N SER A 133 41.58 -12.59 6.82
CA SER A 133 41.33 -13.55 5.72
C SER A 133 39.85 -13.66 5.30
N GLY A 134 39.12 -12.53 5.33
CA GLY A 134 37.71 -12.45 4.89
C GLY A 134 36.66 -12.80 5.95
N ALA A 135 37.05 -13.32 7.12
CA ALA A 135 36.14 -13.63 8.22
C ALA A 135 36.32 -12.65 9.39
N PHE A 136 35.22 -12.20 9.98
CA PHE A 136 35.26 -11.39 11.20
C PHE A 136 35.41 -12.30 12.40
N ALA A 137 36.48 -12.10 13.17
CA ALA A 137 36.73 -12.80 14.41
C ALA A 137 36.46 -11.85 15.58
N VAL A 138 35.50 -12.21 16.43
CA VAL A 138 35.18 -11.48 17.66
C VAL A 138 36.32 -11.67 18.66
N ASP A 139 36.79 -10.57 19.25
CA ASP A 139 37.63 -10.56 20.44
C ASP A 139 36.75 -10.26 21.67
N GLY A 140 36.48 -11.30 22.46
CA GLY A 140 35.63 -11.19 23.65
C GLY A 140 36.23 -10.30 24.73
N THR A 141 37.56 -10.19 24.82
CA THR A 141 38.24 -9.33 25.80
C THR A 141 38.09 -7.87 25.44
N GLU A 142 38.25 -7.52 24.17
CA GLU A 142 38.01 -6.16 23.68
C GLU A 142 36.51 -5.81 23.75
N THR A 143 35.60 -6.73 23.40
CA THR A 143 34.15 -6.53 23.54
C THR A 143 33.74 -6.24 24.98
N ALA A 144 34.28 -7.02 25.93
CA ALA A 144 34.07 -6.79 27.35
C ALA A 144 34.55 -5.41 27.81
N LYS A 145 35.39 -4.72 27.03
CA LYS A 145 35.80 -3.35 27.33
C LYS A 145 34.67 -2.32 27.26
N LEU A 146 33.65 -2.60 26.45
CA LEU A 146 32.46 -1.76 26.36
C LEU A 146 31.31 -2.30 27.21
N THR A 147 31.18 -3.62 27.30
CA THR A 147 29.97 -4.27 27.84
C THR A 147 30.15 -4.84 29.24
N GLY A 148 31.38 -4.94 29.75
CA GLY A 148 31.67 -5.66 30.99
C GLY A 148 31.45 -7.18 30.90
N GLY A 149 31.43 -7.73 29.68
CA GLY A 149 31.15 -9.14 29.43
C GLY A 149 29.65 -9.47 29.32
N ALA A 150 28.78 -8.46 29.40
CA ALA A 150 27.36 -8.65 29.12
C ALA A 150 27.15 -9.11 27.68
N THR A 151 26.24 -10.08 27.50
CA THR A 151 25.77 -10.55 26.20
C THR A 151 24.33 -10.09 25.98
N PRO A 152 23.88 -9.89 24.73
CA PRO A 152 22.49 -9.57 24.47
C PRO A 152 21.56 -10.66 25.00
N SER A 153 20.46 -10.28 25.64
CA SER A 153 19.40 -11.20 26.02
C SER A 153 18.76 -11.79 24.75
N ALA A 154 18.27 -13.02 24.84
CA ALA A 154 17.39 -13.54 23.80
C ALA A 154 16.16 -12.63 23.66
N ALA A 155 15.61 -12.53 22.44
CA ALA A 155 14.33 -11.89 22.26
C ALA A 155 13.25 -12.67 23.04
N GLY A 156 12.31 -11.95 23.64
CA GLY A 156 11.14 -12.58 24.24
C GLY A 156 10.32 -13.28 23.16
N GLY A 157 9.85 -14.50 23.45
CA GLY A 157 8.92 -15.21 22.55
C GLY A 157 7.64 -14.41 22.28
N THR A 158 6.78 -14.94 21.41
CA THR A 158 5.56 -14.25 20.98
C THR A 158 4.62 -14.06 22.16
N SER A 159 4.39 -12.80 22.55
CA SER A 159 3.38 -12.48 23.58
C SER A 159 2.01 -12.98 23.13
N ALA A 160 1.17 -13.42 24.06
CA ALA A 160 -0.24 -13.76 23.78
C ALA A 160 -0.97 -12.63 23.04
N GLN A 161 -0.61 -11.37 23.31
CA GLN A 161 -1.15 -10.19 22.62
C GLN A 161 -0.74 -10.16 21.14
N ARG A 162 0.48 -10.61 20.80
CA ARG A 162 0.98 -10.67 19.42
C ARG A 162 0.36 -11.84 18.66
N SER A 163 0.22 -13.00 19.31
CA SER A 163 -0.51 -14.14 18.71
C SER A 163 -1.96 -13.77 18.38
N ALA A 164 -2.64 -12.99 19.23
CA ALA A 164 -3.97 -12.46 18.93
C ALA A 164 -3.99 -11.52 17.71
N LEU A 165 -2.96 -10.68 17.53
CA LEU A 165 -2.85 -9.78 16.37
C LEU A 165 -2.60 -10.54 15.06
N VAL A 166 -1.86 -11.67 15.10
CA VAL A 166 -1.71 -12.57 13.94
C VAL A 166 -3.09 -13.05 13.47
N GLY A 167 -3.90 -13.56 14.40
CA GLY A 167 -5.26 -14.02 14.11
C GLY A 167 -6.14 -12.90 13.53
N GLN A 168 -6.12 -11.71 14.15
CA GLN A 168 -6.89 -10.55 13.66
C GLN A 168 -6.46 -10.11 12.25
N PHE A 169 -5.16 -10.05 11.97
CA PHE A 169 -4.66 -9.64 10.65
C PHE A 169 -5.06 -10.64 9.57
N ASN A 170 -4.85 -11.93 9.80
CA ASN A 170 -5.17 -12.98 8.83
C ASN A 170 -6.69 -13.14 8.62
N ALA A 171 -7.50 -12.90 9.67
CA ALA A 171 -8.96 -12.83 9.54
C ALA A 171 -9.40 -11.67 8.66
N LEU A 172 -8.83 -10.46 8.84
CA LEU A 172 -9.10 -9.34 7.95
C LEU A 172 -8.65 -9.63 6.51
N ARG A 173 -7.53 -10.36 6.34
CA ARG A 173 -7.03 -10.79 5.02
C ARG A 173 -8.06 -11.66 4.31
N THR A 174 -8.61 -12.62 5.05
CA THR A 174 -9.68 -13.51 4.58
C THR A 174 -10.95 -12.74 4.24
N GLN A 175 -11.37 -11.78 5.07
CA GLN A 175 -12.53 -10.93 4.80
C GLN A 175 -12.35 -10.07 3.54
N LEU A 176 -11.14 -9.57 3.28
CA LEU A 176 -10.82 -8.85 2.04
C LEU A 176 -11.04 -9.75 0.82
N ASP A 177 -10.50 -10.97 0.86
CA ASP A 177 -10.65 -11.95 -0.23
C ASP A 177 -12.12 -12.34 -0.44
N GLN A 178 -12.88 -12.53 0.64
CA GLN A 178 -14.32 -12.81 0.59
C GLN A 178 -15.09 -11.65 -0.03
N ALA A 179 -14.86 -10.41 0.40
CA ALA A 179 -15.52 -9.24 -0.15
C ALA A 179 -15.23 -9.06 -1.65
N ALA A 180 -14.00 -9.31 -2.10
CA ALA A 180 -13.66 -9.27 -3.52
C ALA A 180 -14.38 -10.37 -4.32
N ARG A 181 -14.48 -11.59 -3.78
CA ARG A 181 -15.19 -12.71 -4.41
C ARG A 181 -16.70 -12.50 -4.49
N ASP A 182 -17.29 -11.86 -3.48
CA ASP A 182 -18.73 -11.64 -3.38
C ASP A 182 -19.22 -10.47 -4.23
N ALA A 183 -18.33 -9.63 -4.76
CA ALA A 183 -18.63 -8.44 -5.57
C ALA A 183 -19.15 -8.72 -7.00
N GLY A 184 -19.71 -9.90 -7.25
CA GLY A 184 -20.25 -10.28 -8.56
C GLY A 184 -21.60 -9.63 -8.87
N PHE A 185 -21.81 -9.28 -10.14
CA PHE A 185 -23.11 -8.82 -10.67
C PHE A 185 -23.50 -9.66 -11.89
N ASN A 186 -24.71 -10.24 -11.86
CA ASN A 186 -25.23 -11.11 -12.93
C ASN A 186 -24.23 -12.19 -13.40
N GLY A 187 -23.47 -12.78 -12.47
CA GLY A 187 -22.49 -13.82 -12.77
C GLY A 187 -21.15 -13.34 -13.33
N THR A 188 -20.91 -12.02 -13.42
CA THR A 188 -19.60 -11.43 -13.76
C THR A 188 -19.02 -10.74 -12.54
N ASN A 189 -17.76 -11.04 -12.20
CA ASN A 189 -17.03 -10.37 -11.13
C ASN A 189 -15.72 -9.76 -11.66
N LEU A 190 -15.74 -8.45 -11.87
CA LEU A 190 -14.57 -7.68 -12.33
C LEU A 190 -13.44 -7.60 -11.30
N LEU A 191 -13.72 -7.92 -10.03
CA LEU A 191 -12.71 -8.07 -8.97
C LEU A 191 -12.20 -9.51 -8.85
N ALA A 192 -12.80 -10.49 -9.52
CA ALA A 192 -12.26 -11.85 -9.62
C ALA A 192 -11.38 -12.05 -10.86
N GLY A 193 -11.36 -11.07 -11.78
CA GLY A 193 -10.63 -11.13 -13.04
C GLY A 193 -11.50 -11.38 -14.27
N ASP A 194 -12.83 -11.43 -14.12
CA ASP A 194 -13.73 -11.59 -15.25
C ASP A 194 -13.69 -10.35 -16.16
N SER A 195 -14.13 -10.53 -17.41
CA SER A 195 -14.25 -9.45 -18.39
C SER A 195 -15.71 -9.11 -18.68
N LEU A 196 -16.01 -7.83 -18.91
CA LEU A 196 -17.32 -7.36 -19.34
C LEU A 196 -17.20 -6.63 -20.68
N SER A 197 -17.94 -7.07 -21.69
CA SER A 197 -18.04 -6.39 -22.99
C SER A 197 -19.38 -5.68 -23.11
N ILE A 198 -19.37 -4.37 -23.30
CA ILE A 198 -20.56 -3.54 -23.49
C ILE A 198 -20.63 -3.12 -24.95
N ALA A 199 -21.65 -3.57 -25.69
CA ALA A 199 -21.89 -3.12 -27.06
C ALA A 199 -22.58 -1.75 -27.07
N PHE A 200 -22.08 -0.82 -27.87
CA PHE A 200 -22.65 0.52 -28.05
C PHE A 200 -23.50 0.65 -29.31
N ASN A 201 -23.51 -0.37 -30.18
CA ASN A 201 -24.37 -0.46 -31.34
C ASN A 201 -24.72 -1.93 -31.64
N GLU A 202 -25.72 -2.13 -32.48
CA GLU A 202 -26.19 -3.46 -32.92
C GLU A 202 -25.41 -3.98 -34.14
N LYS A 203 -24.43 -3.22 -34.63
CA LYS A 203 -23.66 -3.60 -35.82
C LYS A 203 -22.75 -4.77 -35.53
N THR A 204 -22.51 -5.60 -36.54
CA THR A 204 -21.63 -6.76 -36.48
C THR A 204 -20.30 -6.49 -37.20
N GLY A 205 -19.30 -7.35 -36.98
CA GLY A 205 -17.99 -7.25 -37.63
C GLY A 205 -17.22 -5.98 -37.26
N ALA A 206 -16.46 -5.43 -38.22
CA ALA A 206 -15.60 -4.26 -38.02
C ALA A 206 -16.35 -2.96 -37.70
N ALA A 207 -17.66 -2.90 -37.94
CA ALA A 207 -18.49 -1.75 -37.64
C ALA A 207 -19.07 -1.77 -36.20
N LYS A 208 -18.79 -2.84 -35.43
CA LYS A 208 -19.22 -2.96 -34.03
C LYS A 208 -18.46 -1.96 -33.16
N SER A 209 -19.20 -1.13 -32.44
CA SER A 209 -18.65 -0.26 -31.41
C SER A 209 -18.92 -0.90 -30.06
N LYS A 210 -17.88 -1.11 -29.25
CA LYS A 210 -17.98 -1.70 -27.92
C LYS A 210 -16.91 -1.14 -26.98
N LEU A 211 -17.14 -1.32 -25.68
CA LEU A 211 -16.14 -1.17 -24.64
C LEU A 211 -15.92 -2.53 -23.97
N ASP A 212 -14.69 -3.03 -24.03
CA ASP A 212 -14.27 -4.19 -23.27
C ASP A 212 -13.60 -3.71 -21.98
N ILE A 213 -14.11 -4.19 -20.85
CA ILE A 213 -13.57 -3.92 -19.51
C ILE A 213 -12.96 -5.21 -19.02
N GLN A 214 -11.64 -5.23 -18.86
CA GLN A 214 -10.94 -6.33 -18.21
C GLN A 214 -10.92 -6.10 -16.70
N GLY A 215 -11.47 -7.04 -15.95
CA GLY A 215 -11.35 -7.08 -14.50
C GLY A 215 -9.95 -7.47 -14.04
N THR A 216 -9.64 -7.17 -12.79
CA THR A 216 -8.38 -7.52 -12.13
C THR A 216 -8.68 -8.49 -11.01
N SER A 217 -7.97 -9.62 -10.96
CA SER A 217 -8.12 -10.57 -9.84
C SER A 217 -7.58 -9.95 -8.55
N LEU A 218 -8.49 -9.57 -7.68
CA LEU A 218 -8.21 -8.92 -6.42
C LEU A 218 -8.24 -9.97 -5.31
N SER A 219 -7.08 -10.20 -4.73
CA SER A 219 -6.93 -10.87 -3.46
C SER A 219 -5.86 -10.14 -2.66
N SER A 220 -5.88 -10.31 -1.36
CA SER A 220 -4.81 -9.92 -0.46
C SER A 220 -3.45 -10.41 -0.95
N SER A 221 -3.35 -11.62 -1.50
CA SER A 221 -2.12 -12.13 -2.11
C SER A 221 -1.72 -11.37 -3.37
N ALA A 222 -2.68 -11.10 -4.27
CA ALA A 222 -2.43 -10.33 -5.50
C ALA A 222 -2.07 -8.86 -5.22
N LEU A 223 -2.53 -8.33 -4.08
CA LEU A 223 -2.16 -7.00 -3.56
C LEU A 223 -0.80 -6.99 -2.84
N GLY A 224 -0.12 -8.13 -2.71
CA GLY A 224 1.16 -8.24 -2.01
C GLY A 224 1.06 -8.17 -0.48
N ILE A 225 -0.14 -8.31 0.08
CA ILE A 225 -0.34 -8.31 1.52
C ILE A 225 0.00 -9.71 2.04
N GLY A 226 1.16 -9.91 2.65
CA GLY A 226 1.57 -11.20 3.24
C GLY A 226 0.66 -11.71 4.36
N GLU A 227 0.81 -12.97 4.75
CA GLU A 227 0.20 -13.47 5.99
C GLU A 227 1.06 -13.10 7.19
N PHE A 228 0.42 -12.80 8.32
CA PHE A 228 1.13 -12.70 9.58
C PHE A 228 1.47 -14.10 10.09
N LYS A 229 2.73 -14.30 10.49
CA LYS A 229 3.24 -15.55 11.06
C LYS A 229 3.82 -15.29 12.45
N ASP A 230 3.64 -16.28 13.31
CA ASP A 230 4.25 -16.35 14.63
C ASP A 230 5.72 -16.80 14.52
N SER A 231 6.56 -16.51 15.53
CA SER A 231 7.97 -16.94 15.63
C SER A 231 8.19 -18.44 15.39
N ALA A 232 7.24 -19.28 15.81
CA ALA A 232 7.37 -20.73 15.72
C ALA A 232 7.03 -21.30 14.33
N THR A 233 6.53 -20.45 13.42
CA THR A 233 6.14 -20.84 12.07
C THR A 233 7.19 -20.39 11.06
N ALA A 234 7.61 -21.32 10.19
CA ALA A 234 8.48 -20.99 9.08
C ALA A 234 7.81 -19.94 8.17
N GLN A 235 8.56 -18.90 7.82
CA GLN A 235 8.15 -17.85 6.89
C GLN A 235 8.54 -18.25 5.47
N SER A 236 7.69 -17.96 4.48
CA SER A 236 8.03 -18.11 3.08
C SER A 236 7.48 -16.96 2.24
N GLY A 237 8.24 -16.55 1.21
CA GLY A 237 7.80 -15.54 0.26
C GLY A 237 7.46 -14.19 0.91
N ALA A 238 6.18 -13.82 0.86
CA ALA A 238 5.67 -12.54 1.37
C ALA A 238 5.24 -12.59 2.85
N ASP A 239 5.39 -13.74 3.53
CA ASP A 239 5.01 -13.87 4.94
C ASP A 239 5.71 -12.83 5.83
N ILE A 240 4.96 -12.34 6.82
CA ILE A 240 5.41 -11.32 7.76
C ILE A 240 5.61 -11.96 9.12
N GLY A 241 6.87 -12.02 9.55
CA GLY A 241 7.20 -12.34 10.94
C GLY A 241 6.74 -11.21 11.86
N ILE A 242 5.71 -11.43 12.66
CA ILE A 242 5.17 -10.37 13.54
C ILE A 242 6.22 -9.83 14.52
N GLN A 243 7.28 -10.61 14.75
CA GLN A 243 8.33 -10.42 15.75
C GLN A 243 9.43 -9.47 15.28
N ASN A 244 9.60 -9.33 13.98
CA ASN A 244 10.58 -8.44 13.41
C ASN A 244 9.93 -7.09 13.06
N ASN A 245 10.39 -6.00 13.67
CA ASN A 245 9.88 -4.67 13.33
C ASN A 245 10.17 -4.31 11.87
N ALA A 246 11.26 -4.81 11.28
CA ALA A 246 11.54 -4.64 9.86
C ALA A 246 10.46 -5.32 9.00
N ASP A 247 10.00 -6.51 9.37
CA ASP A 247 8.92 -7.19 8.64
C ASP A 247 7.57 -6.51 8.87
N LEU A 248 7.31 -5.97 10.07
CA LEU A 248 6.12 -5.13 10.31
C LEU A 248 6.15 -3.84 9.48
N THR A 249 7.31 -3.22 9.27
CA THR A 249 7.46 -2.09 8.36
C THR A 249 7.18 -2.50 6.92
N LYS A 250 7.71 -3.65 6.46
CA LYS A 250 7.35 -4.20 5.14
C LYS A 250 5.85 -4.43 5.00
N ALA A 251 5.17 -4.88 6.06
CA ALA A 251 3.71 -5.03 6.06
C ALA A 251 2.98 -3.69 5.93
N ALA A 252 3.45 -2.63 6.59
CA ALA A 252 2.92 -1.29 6.43
C ALA A 252 3.10 -0.78 4.99
N ASP A 253 4.28 -0.98 4.41
CA ASP A 253 4.58 -0.59 3.02
C ASP A 253 3.71 -1.38 2.03
N ALA A 254 3.54 -2.68 2.24
CA ALA A 254 2.66 -3.53 1.45
C ALA A 254 1.21 -3.04 1.48
N LEU A 255 0.69 -2.63 2.65
CA LEU A 255 -0.66 -2.07 2.76
C LEU A 255 -0.79 -0.71 2.04
N SER A 256 0.23 0.16 2.11
CA SER A 256 0.24 1.42 1.36
C SER A 256 0.25 1.18 -0.16
N ASN A 257 1.05 0.23 -0.63
CA ASN A 257 1.08 -0.17 -2.04
C ASN A 257 -0.25 -0.78 -2.49
N ALA A 258 -0.85 -1.64 -1.67
CA ALA A 258 -2.17 -2.20 -1.93
C ALA A 258 -3.24 -1.10 -2.07
N LEU A 259 -3.21 -0.09 -1.20
CA LEU A 259 -4.12 1.05 -1.27
C LEU A 259 -3.92 1.87 -2.57
N ALA A 260 -2.67 2.08 -2.98
CA ALA A 260 -2.35 2.77 -4.24
C ALA A 260 -2.89 1.99 -5.45
N ASN A 261 -2.70 0.66 -5.47
CA ASN A 261 -3.25 -0.21 -6.51
C ASN A 261 -4.79 -0.15 -6.56
N LEU A 262 -5.45 -0.24 -5.40
CA LEU A 262 -6.92 -0.13 -5.32
C LEU A 262 -7.45 1.22 -5.85
N LYS A 263 -6.75 2.33 -5.56
CA LYS A 263 -7.10 3.65 -6.10
C LYS A 263 -6.94 3.71 -7.63
N SER A 264 -5.89 3.10 -8.16
CA SER A 264 -5.67 3.00 -9.60
C SER A 264 -6.80 2.22 -10.29
N ILE A 265 -7.16 1.04 -9.75
CA ILE A 265 -8.28 0.22 -10.26
C ILE A 265 -9.60 1.01 -10.22
N SER A 266 -9.89 1.67 -9.08
CA SER A 266 -11.08 2.50 -8.93
C SER A 266 -11.14 3.64 -9.96
N SER A 267 -10.01 4.30 -10.22
CA SER A 267 -9.92 5.34 -11.25
C SER A 267 -10.22 4.80 -12.64
N THR A 268 -9.66 3.64 -13.01
CA THR A 268 -9.92 3.00 -14.31
C THR A 268 -11.39 2.64 -14.48
N PHE A 269 -12.01 2.04 -13.46
CA PHE A 269 -13.44 1.73 -13.50
C PHE A 269 -14.31 3.00 -13.53
N GLY A 270 -13.89 4.07 -12.85
CA GLY A 270 -14.54 5.38 -12.95
C GLY A 270 -14.53 5.94 -14.36
N SER A 271 -13.39 5.92 -15.07
CA SER A 271 -13.30 6.37 -16.45
C SER A 271 -14.15 5.52 -17.42
N ASN A 272 -14.18 4.20 -17.22
CA ASN A 272 -15.04 3.30 -17.99
C ASN A 272 -16.52 3.63 -17.76
N LEU A 273 -16.92 3.86 -16.51
CA LEU A 273 -18.30 4.24 -16.16
C LEU A 273 -18.70 5.56 -16.84
N SER A 274 -17.85 6.59 -16.79
CA SER A 274 -18.13 7.86 -17.49
C SER A 274 -18.30 7.67 -18.99
N THR A 275 -17.50 6.79 -19.62
CA THR A 275 -17.65 6.46 -21.04
C THR A 275 -19.02 5.82 -21.32
N VAL A 276 -19.42 4.85 -20.51
CA VAL A 276 -20.73 4.18 -20.64
C VAL A 276 -21.88 5.17 -20.44
N GLN A 277 -21.81 6.05 -19.44
CA GLN A 277 -22.82 7.08 -19.17
C GLN A 277 -22.96 8.06 -20.35
N ASN A 278 -21.84 8.53 -20.89
CA ASN A 278 -21.85 9.43 -22.06
C ASN A 278 -22.48 8.75 -23.29
N ARG A 279 -22.13 7.48 -23.55
CA ARG A 279 -22.71 6.70 -24.66
C ARG A 279 -24.20 6.43 -24.44
N GLN A 280 -24.62 6.16 -23.21
CA GLN A 280 -26.02 5.99 -22.86
C GLN A 280 -26.82 7.27 -23.16
N ASN A 281 -26.32 8.43 -22.71
CA ASN A 281 -26.99 9.71 -22.95
C ASN A 281 -27.05 10.05 -24.44
N PHE A 282 -25.94 9.91 -25.17
CA PHE A 282 -25.93 10.11 -26.62
C PHE A 282 -26.97 9.24 -27.33
N THR A 283 -27.06 7.96 -26.96
CA THR A 283 -28.00 7.02 -27.58
C THR A 283 -29.45 7.39 -27.28
N LYS A 284 -29.75 7.81 -26.04
CA LYS A 284 -31.08 8.31 -25.68
C LYS A 284 -31.48 9.55 -26.50
N GLU A 285 -30.58 10.53 -26.62
CA GLU A 285 -30.85 11.72 -27.43
C GLU A 285 -31.02 11.39 -28.92
N MET A 286 -30.19 10.48 -29.46
CA MET A 286 -30.33 10.02 -30.83
C MET A 286 -31.69 9.33 -31.06
N ILE A 287 -32.13 8.49 -30.12
CA ILE A 287 -33.46 7.85 -30.18
C ILE A 287 -34.57 8.90 -30.18
N ASN A 288 -34.49 9.93 -29.33
CA ASN A 288 -35.50 11.00 -29.27
C ASN A 288 -35.60 11.78 -30.60
N VAL A 289 -34.45 12.14 -31.18
CA VAL A 289 -34.39 12.85 -32.47
C VAL A 289 -34.93 11.96 -33.60
N LEU A 290 -34.53 10.69 -33.66
CA LEU A 290 -35.01 9.76 -34.68
C LEU A 290 -36.51 9.48 -34.55
N THR A 291 -37.03 9.37 -33.32
CA THR A 291 -38.46 9.19 -33.06
C THR A 291 -39.26 10.40 -33.55
N THR A 292 -38.78 11.61 -33.25
CA THR A 292 -39.41 12.86 -33.71
C THR A 292 -39.33 13.00 -35.23
N GLY A 293 -38.17 12.70 -35.84
CA GLY A 293 -37.99 12.74 -37.29
C GLY A 293 -38.87 11.72 -38.02
N ALA A 294 -39.01 10.51 -37.49
CA ALA A 294 -39.92 9.50 -38.01
C ALA A 294 -41.37 9.98 -37.94
N ALA A 295 -41.80 10.52 -36.79
CA ALA A 295 -43.12 11.10 -36.64
C ALA A 295 -43.38 12.22 -37.66
N ASN A 296 -42.43 13.12 -37.90
CA ASN A 296 -42.59 14.18 -38.90
C ASN A 296 -42.68 13.67 -40.34
N LEU A 297 -42.05 12.54 -40.67
CA LEU A 297 -42.13 11.93 -42.00
C LEU A 297 -43.41 11.13 -42.21
N THR A 298 -43.99 10.56 -41.15
CA THR A 298 -45.18 9.70 -41.23
C THR A 298 -46.47 10.41 -40.88
N ASN A 299 -46.42 11.43 -40.03
CA ASN A 299 -47.60 12.17 -39.61
C ASN A 299 -48.00 13.11 -40.73
N ALA A 300 -49.22 12.94 -41.22
CA ALA A 300 -49.82 13.90 -42.14
C ALA A 300 -50.15 15.21 -41.40
N ASP A 301 -50.03 16.34 -42.09
CA ASP A 301 -50.54 17.61 -41.56
C ASP A 301 -52.06 17.56 -41.55
N MET A 302 -52.65 17.46 -40.35
CA MET A 302 -54.09 17.37 -40.18
C MET A 302 -54.83 18.56 -40.79
N ASN A 303 -54.21 19.75 -40.89
CA ASN A 303 -54.86 20.91 -41.50
C ASN A 303 -54.92 20.78 -43.02
N GLU A 304 -53.85 20.29 -43.65
CA GLU A 304 -53.81 20.07 -45.10
C GLU A 304 -54.72 18.91 -45.51
N GLU A 305 -54.68 17.79 -44.78
CA GLU A 305 -55.60 16.67 -44.99
C GLU A 305 -57.06 17.06 -44.76
N ALA A 306 -57.36 17.89 -43.75
CA ALA A 306 -58.70 18.41 -43.53
C ALA A 306 -59.17 19.33 -44.66
N ALA A 307 -58.30 20.23 -45.15
CA ALA A 307 -58.62 21.10 -46.27
C ALA A 307 -58.83 20.31 -47.57
N ASN A 308 -57.99 19.31 -47.84
CA ASN A 308 -58.11 18.43 -49.00
C ASN A 308 -59.37 17.57 -48.93
N SER A 309 -59.71 17.03 -47.76
CA SER A 309 -60.95 16.30 -47.51
C SER A 309 -62.18 17.18 -47.75
N GLN A 310 -62.16 18.43 -47.26
CA GLN A 310 -63.25 19.40 -47.49
C GLN A 310 -63.37 19.78 -48.97
N ALA A 311 -62.24 19.98 -49.65
CA ALA A 311 -62.20 20.26 -51.09
C ALA A 311 -62.71 19.07 -51.91
N LEU A 312 -62.37 17.84 -51.53
CA LEU A 312 -62.85 16.61 -52.16
C LEU A 312 -64.36 16.44 -51.99
N SER A 313 -64.89 16.65 -50.78
CA SER A 313 -66.33 16.65 -50.50
C SER A 313 -67.07 17.68 -51.38
N THR A 314 -66.51 18.89 -51.49
CA THR A 314 -67.03 19.95 -52.37
C THR A 314 -67.01 19.54 -53.85
N ARG A 315 -65.89 18.94 -54.31
CA ARG A 315 -65.79 18.40 -55.68
C ARG A 315 -66.77 17.28 -55.95
N GLN A 316 -66.99 16.36 -55.01
CA GLN A 316 -67.97 15.28 -55.14
C GLN A 316 -69.39 15.84 -55.23
N SER A 317 -69.74 16.82 -54.40
CA SER A 317 -71.05 17.51 -54.47
C SER A 317 -71.26 18.22 -55.82
N LEU A 318 -70.23 18.91 -56.33
CA LEU A 318 -70.26 19.54 -57.65
C LEU A 318 -70.34 18.51 -58.78
N ALA A 319 -69.61 17.38 -58.69
CA ALA A 319 -69.65 16.31 -59.67
C ALA A 319 -71.04 15.67 -59.75
N VAL A 320 -71.65 15.37 -58.60
CA VAL A 320 -73.03 14.83 -58.52
C VAL A 320 -74.04 15.85 -59.07
N SER A 321 -73.89 17.13 -58.73
CA SER A 321 -74.76 18.20 -59.25
C SER A 321 -74.58 18.41 -60.76
N SER A 322 -73.35 18.32 -61.27
CA SER A 322 -73.08 18.42 -62.70
C SER A 322 -73.62 17.22 -63.49
N LEU A 323 -73.57 16.01 -62.91
CA LEU A 323 -74.15 14.80 -63.49
C LEU A 323 -75.69 14.85 -63.49
N SER A 324 -76.30 15.37 -62.42
CA SER A 324 -77.75 15.57 -62.38
C SER A 324 -78.20 16.61 -63.40
N LEU A 325 -77.46 17.72 -63.54
CA LEU A 325 -77.70 18.74 -64.58
C LEU A 325 -77.48 18.20 -66.00
N ALA A 326 -76.45 17.39 -66.24
CA ALA A 326 -76.23 16.75 -67.54
C ALA A 326 -77.33 15.74 -67.90
N SER A 327 -77.83 15.00 -66.90
CA SER A 327 -78.96 14.08 -67.05
C SER A 327 -80.27 14.84 -67.32
N GLN A 328 -80.51 15.96 -66.63
CA GLN A 328 -81.64 16.85 -66.88
C GLN A 328 -81.55 17.55 -68.25
N ALA A 329 -80.38 18.02 -68.66
CA ALA A 329 -80.16 18.61 -69.97
C ALA A 329 -80.41 17.60 -71.10
N SER A 330 -79.98 16.34 -70.93
CA SER A 330 -80.26 15.25 -71.87
C SER A 330 -81.77 14.95 -71.98
N GLN A 331 -82.51 15.02 -70.87
CA GLN A 331 -83.98 14.87 -70.86
C GLN A 331 -84.70 16.10 -71.46
N GLY A 332 -84.19 17.31 -71.21
CA GLY A 332 -84.72 18.56 -71.78
C GLY A 332 -84.57 18.63 -73.30
N ILE A 333 -83.44 18.17 -73.85
CA ILE A 333 -83.24 18.04 -75.31
C ILE A 333 -84.26 17.05 -75.91
N LEU A 334 -84.52 15.93 -75.23
CA LEU A 334 -85.55 14.96 -75.63
C LEU A 334 -86.97 15.53 -75.61
N GLN A 335 -87.25 16.52 -74.76
CA GLN A 335 -88.54 17.20 -74.68
C GLN A 335 -88.70 18.28 -75.77
N LEU A 336 -87.60 18.82 -76.28
CA LEU A 336 -87.55 19.85 -77.34
C LEU A 336 -87.56 19.25 -78.75
N LEU A 337 -87.19 17.97 -78.89
CA LEU A 337 -87.25 17.17 -80.12
C LEU A 337 -88.58 16.41 -80.28
N ARG A 338 -89.59 16.72 -79.45
CA ARG A 338 -90.94 16.16 -79.50
C ARG A 338 -91.97 17.15 -80.02
#